data_AF-A0A4Q3FW35-F1
#
_entry.id   AF-A0A4Q3FW35-F1
#
_cell.length_a   1.000
_cell.length_b   1.000
_cell.length_c   1.000
_cell.angle_alpha   90.00
_cell.angle_beta   90.00
_cell.angle_gamma   90.00
#
_symmetry.space_group_name_H-M   'P 1'
#
loop_
_entity.id
_entity.type
_entity.pdbx_description
1 polymer ?
#
loop_
_entity_poly.entity_id
_entity_poly.type
_entity_poly.pdbx_seq_one_letter_code
_entity_poly.pdbx_strand_id
1 'polypeptide(L)'
;MVDGIPFGASSWGDVVTAIGAALPGSFVAIQNANFRTSQLNSFHSCNIAQEFLDSYRDHFAALNPWEGYWFKVPAGKVAVSEEVAPASLFRNTEFYNDWLIPQNNLAAAAGLKMAAEDGETIRLLMHYPLKQSPAYDIAAVQLMERLRGSLNRAMFL
;
A
#
# COMPACT_ATOMS: atom_id res chain seq x y z
N MET A 1 -25.29 29.01 13.42
CA MET A 1 -26.02 27.84 12.91
C MET A 1 -24.94 26.84 12.56
N VAL A 2 -24.81 25.79 13.36
CA VAL A 2 -23.75 24.77 13.23
C VAL A 2 -24.33 23.74 12.27
N ASP A 3 -23.89 23.77 11.01
CA ASP A 3 -24.31 22.75 10.05
C ASP A 3 -23.58 21.44 10.38
N GLY A 4 -24.40 20.40 10.53
CA GLY A 4 -24.08 19.16 11.20
C GLY A 4 -23.08 18.30 10.45
N ILE A 5 -22.18 17.70 11.23
CA ILE A 5 -21.40 16.53 10.84
C ILE A 5 -22.39 15.37 10.61
N PRO A 6 -22.42 14.74 9.43
CA PRO A 6 -23.23 13.56 9.23
C PRO A 6 -22.65 12.40 10.05
N PHE A 7 -23.53 11.66 10.71
CA PHE A 7 -23.23 10.40 11.40
C PHE A 7 -22.35 9.46 10.53
N GLY A 8 -21.15 9.11 11.00
CA GLY A 8 -20.49 7.83 10.69
C GLY A 8 -19.57 7.74 9.46
N ALA A 9 -19.08 8.83 8.88
CA ALA A 9 -18.12 8.74 7.78
C ALA A 9 -16.70 8.45 8.30
N SER A 10 -16.30 7.17 8.34
CA SER A 10 -14.89 6.81 8.53
C SER A 10 -14.08 7.38 7.37
N SER A 11 -13.03 8.13 7.67
CA SER A 11 -12.09 8.62 6.64
C SER A 11 -11.25 7.45 6.10
N TRP A 12 -10.63 7.62 4.93
CA TRP A 12 -9.61 6.68 4.45
C TRP A 12 -8.44 6.53 5.44
N GLY A 13 -8.17 7.56 6.26
CA GLY A 13 -7.22 7.51 7.38
C GLY A 13 -7.65 6.53 8.49
N ASP A 14 -8.93 6.52 8.84
CA ASP A 14 -9.47 5.59 9.84
C ASP A 14 -9.43 4.14 9.32
N VAL A 15 -9.69 3.95 8.02
CA VAL A 15 -9.62 2.63 7.36
C VAL A 15 -8.20 2.08 7.43
N VAL A 16 -7.18 2.84 7.01
CA VAL A 16 -5.79 2.35 7.08
C VAL A 16 -5.33 2.11 8.51
N THR A 17 -5.76 2.95 9.46
CA THR A 17 -5.48 2.76 10.89
C THR A 17 -6.07 1.45 11.43
N ALA A 18 -7.33 1.16 11.09
CA ALA A 18 -8.00 -0.08 11.50
C ALA A 18 -7.32 -1.32 10.88
N ILE A 19 -6.88 -1.24 9.62
CA ILE A 19 -6.14 -2.31 8.96
C ILE A 19 -4.77 -2.51 9.61
N GLY A 20 -4.04 -1.42 9.89
CA GLY A 20 -2.72 -1.48 10.54
C GLY A 20 -2.76 -2.06 11.95
N ALA A 21 -3.88 -1.89 12.68
CA ALA A 21 -4.07 -2.51 13.99
C ALA A 21 -4.18 -4.05 13.93
N ALA A 22 -4.57 -4.63 12.79
CA ALA A 22 -4.70 -6.08 12.64
C ALA A 22 -3.34 -6.80 12.54
N LEU A 23 -2.31 -6.12 12.02
CA LEU A 23 -0.95 -6.64 11.90
C LEU A 23 0.05 -5.62 12.52
N PRO A 24 0.31 -5.70 13.83
CA PRO A 24 1.17 -4.75 14.53
C PRO A 24 2.58 -4.68 13.92
N GLY A 25 3.13 -3.46 13.86
CA GLY A 25 4.43 -3.19 13.25
C GLY A 25 4.40 -3.10 11.73
N SER A 26 3.22 -3.11 11.11
CA SER A 26 3.06 -2.86 9.68
C SER A 26 2.85 -1.38 9.36
N PHE A 27 3.39 -0.95 8.22
CA PHE A 27 3.00 0.27 7.51
C PHE A 27 1.87 -0.09 6.55
N VAL A 28 0.77 0.66 6.56
CA VAL A 28 -0.36 0.46 5.66
C VAL A 28 -0.63 1.74 4.89
N ALA A 29 -0.92 1.60 3.59
CA ALA A 29 -1.36 2.71 2.76
C ALA A 29 -2.47 2.32 1.79
N ILE A 30 -3.37 3.26 1.54
CA ILE A 30 -4.20 3.29 0.34
C ILE A 30 -3.70 4.45 -0.51
N GLN A 31 -3.27 4.14 -1.73
CA GLN A 31 -2.80 5.15 -2.68
C GLN A 31 -3.57 5.09 -3.99
N ASN A 32 -3.82 6.26 -4.57
CA ASN A 32 -4.19 6.43 -5.95
C ASN A 32 -3.00 7.05 -6.70
N ALA A 33 -2.59 6.42 -7.79
CA ALA A 33 -1.46 6.86 -8.59
C ALA A 33 -1.76 6.78 -10.08
N ASN A 34 -1.29 7.76 -10.84
CA ASN A 34 -1.24 7.66 -12.28
C ASN A 34 -0.13 6.68 -12.67
N PHE A 35 -0.48 5.57 -13.31
CA PHE A 35 0.51 4.53 -13.64
C PHE A 35 1.51 5.01 -14.71
N ARG A 36 1.14 5.98 -15.57
CA ARG A 36 2.00 6.44 -16.68
C ARG A 36 3.07 7.39 -16.19
N THR A 37 2.75 8.26 -15.24
CA THR A 37 3.65 9.30 -14.73
C THR A 37 4.24 8.95 -13.37
N SER A 38 3.76 7.90 -12.71
CA SER A 38 4.04 7.57 -11.31
C SER A 38 3.65 8.69 -10.33
N GLN A 39 2.78 9.62 -10.76
CA GLN A 39 2.29 10.70 -9.92
C GLN A 39 1.28 10.18 -8.91
N LEU A 40 1.49 10.47 -7.63
CA LEU A 40 0.52 10.16 -6.57
C LEU A 40 -0.58 11.22 -6.53
N ASN A 41 -1.81 10.80 -6.76
CA ASN A 41 -3.01 11.64 -6.70
C ASN A 41 -3.61 11.68 -5.29
N SER A 42 -3.58 10.56 -4.58
CA SER A 42 -3.91 10.50 -3.15
C SER A 42 -3.09 9.44 -2.45
N PHE A 43 -2.80 9.67 -1.16
CA PHE A 43 -2.04 8.76 -0.33
C PHE A 43 -2.51 8.88 1.13
N HIS A 44 -3.15 7.85 1.63
CA HIS A 44 -3.60 7.74 3.02
C HIS A 44 -2.83 6.60 3.69
N SER A 45 -2.22 6.86 4.84
CA SER A 45 -1.37 5.87 5.49
C SER A 45 -1.37 5.94 7.00
N CYS A 46 -0.94 4.85 7.63
CA CYS A 46 -0.59 4.80 9.05
C CYS A 46 0.78 4.12 9.25
N ASN A 47 1.42 4.40 10.39
CA ASN A 47 2.69 3.78 10.84
C ASN A 47 3.89 3.99 9.90
N ILE A 48 3.96 5.14 9.26
CA ILE A 48 5.09 5.61 8.45
C ILE A 48 5.36 7.08 8.78
N ALA A 49 6.63 7.45 8.88
CA ALA A 49 7.00 8.82 9.20
C ALA A 49 6.79 9.74 7.99
N GLN A 50 6.46 11.01 8.24
CA GLN A 50 6.07 11.95 7.20
C GLN A 50 7.19 12.19 6.19
N GLU A 51 8.46 12.21 6.63
CA GLU A 51 9.63 12.36 5.77
C GLU A 51 9.78 11.23 4.73
N PHE A 52 9.39 10.00 5.07
CA PHE A 52 9.39 8.88 4.13
C PHE A 52 8.24 8.97 3.14
N LEU A 53 7.10 9.52 3.55
CA LEU A 53 5.98 9.79 2.66
C LEU A 53 6.31 10.86 1.63
N ASP A 54 6.92 11.96 2.07
CA ASP A 54 7.23 13.08 1.20
C ASP A 54 8.34 12.70 0.20
N SER A 55 9.42 12.05 0.67
CA SER A 55 10.46 11.51 -0.22
C SER A 55 9.94 10.43 -1.18
N TYR A 56 8.95 9.62 -0.78
CA TYR A 56 8.31 8.69 -1.69
C TYR A 56 7.60 9.41 -2.82
N ARG A 57 6.80 10.42 -2.48
CA ARG A 57 6.05 11.23 -3.45
C ARG A 57 6.97 11.95 -4.41
N ASP A 58 8.04 12.54 -3.91
CA ASP A 58 8.89 13.45 -4.68
C ASP A 58 9.93 12.71 -5.54
N HIS A 59 10.31 11.48 -5.16
CA HIS A 59 11.42 10.76 -5.77
C HIS A 59 11.18 9.26 -5.92
N PHE A 60 10.90 8.54 -4.82
CA PHE A 60 10.98 7.08 -4.84
C PHE A 60 9.82 6.36 -5.51
N ALA A 61 8.67 7.01 -5.73
CA ALA A 61 7.54 6.42 -6.48
C ALA A 61 7.95 6.02 -7.90
N ALA A 62 8.76 6.84 -8.58
CA ALA A 62 9.26 6.56 -9.92
C ALA A 62 10.36 5.47 -9.95
N LEU A 63 11.04 5.24 -8.82
CA LEU A 63 12.11 4.25 -8.68
C LEU A 63 11.63 2.91 -8.10
N ASN A 64 10.36 2.82 -7.69
CA ASN A 64 9.82 1.65 -7.03
C ASN A 64 9.78 0.43 -7.98
N PRO A 65 10.62 -0.60 -7.76
CA PRO A 65 10.76 -1.71 -8.70
C PRO A 65 9.52 -2.63 -8.72
N TRP A 66 8.66 -2.57 -7.69
CA TRP A 66 7.41 -3.33 -7.69
C TRP A 66 6.36 -2.80 -8.69
N GLU A 67 6.53 -1.58 -9.20
CA GLU A 67 5.62 -1.02 -10.21
C GLU A 67 5.58 -1.87 -11.49
N GLY A 68 6.69 -2.51 -11.86
CA GLY A 68 6.75 -3.42 -13.01
C GLY A 68 5.84 -4.64 -12.87
N TYR A 69 5.60 -5.11 -11.64
CA TYR A 69 4.63 -6.17 -11.35
C TYR A 69 3.21 -5.61 -11.30
N TRP A 70 2.99 -4.52 -10.56
CA TRP A 70 1.66 -3.92 -10.39
C TRP A 70 1.05 -3.40 -11.69
N PHE A 71 1.88 -3.00 -12.64
CA PHE A 71 1.44 -2.62 -13.98
C PHE A 71 0.71 -3.76 -14.71
N LYS A 72 1.18 -5.00 -14.55
CA LYS A 72 0.72 -6.15 -15.37
C LYS A 72 -0.47 -6.90 -14.78
N VAL A 73 -0.68 -6.79 -13.46
CA VAL A 73 -1.73 -7.56 -12.80
C VAL A 73 -3.12 -6.91 -12.93
N PRO A 74 -4.20 -7.70 -13.05
CA PRO A 74 -5.56 -7.16 -13.11
C PRO A 74 -6.01 -6.59 -11.76
N ALA A 75 -7.05 -5.76 -11.80
CA ALA A 75 -7.79 -5.37 -10.60
C ALA A 75 -8.35 -6.61 -9.87
N GLY A 76 -8.48 -6.51 -8.55
CA GLY A 76 -8.85 -7.59 -7.64
C GLY A 76 -7.69 -8.52 -7.23
N LYS A 77 -6.50 -8.37 -7.83
CA LYS A 77 -5.32 -9.20 -7.49
C LYS A 77 -4.78 -8.83 -6.11
N VAL A 78 -4.70 -9.83 -5.24
CA VAL A 78 -3.88 -9.81 -4.02
C VAL A 78 -2.56 -10.54 -4.29
N ALA A 79 -1.45 -10.00 -3.76
CA ALA A 79 -0.12 -10.57 -3.93
C ALA A 79 0.80 -10.29 -2.74
N VAL A 80 1.75 -11.18 -2.51
CA VAL A 80 2.83 -11.06 -1.51
C VAL A 80 4.15 -10.82 -2.23
N SER A 81 4.94 -9.85 -1.76
CA SER A 81 6.21 -9.45 -2.38
C SER A 81 7.18 -10.62 -2.46
N GLU A 82 7.34 -11.37 -1.37
CA GLU A 82 8.32 -12.46 -1.27
C GLU A 82 7.96 -13.69 -2.13
N GLU A 83 6.75 -13.74 -2.70
CA GLU A 83 6.35 -14.75 -3.68
C GLU A 83 6.55 -14.30 -5.13
N VAL A 84 6.23 -13.02 -5.41
CA VAL A 84 6.10 -12.54 -6.80
C VAL A 84 7.28 -11.69 -7.27
N ALA A 85 7.92 -10.97 -6.35
CA ALA A 85 9.04 -10.07 -6.58
C ALA A 85 9.75 -9.78 -5.24
N PRO A 86 10.54 -10.75 -4.73
CA PRO A 86 11.15 -10.65 -3.39
C PRO A 86 12.01 -9.41 -3.25
N ALA A 87 11.95 -8.75 -2.08
CA ALA A 87 12.72 -7.54 -1.82
C ALA A 87 14.24 -7.74 -1.98
N SER A 88 14.71 -8.98 -1.79
CA SER A 88 16.12 -9.35 -2.00
C SER A 88 16.63 -9.08 -3.42
N LEU A 89 15.76 -9.07 -4.43
CA LEU A 89 16.10 -8.74 -5.81
C LEU A 89 16.48 -7.26 -5.98
N PHE A 90 16.08 -6.40 -5.05
CA PHE A 90 16.28 -4.95 -5.14
C PHE A 90 17.44 -4.45 -4.31
N ARG A 91 18.23 -5.32 -3.68
CA ARG A 91 19.34 -4.93 -2.78
C ARG A 91 20.35 -3.95 -3.37
N ASN A 92 20.45 -3.88 -4.69
CA ASN A 92 21.37 -2.99 -5.39
C ASN A 92 20.69 -1.71 -5.93
N THR A 93 19.43 -1.46 -5.58
CA THR A 93 18.70 -0.26 -6.02
C THR A 93 18.75 0.83 -4.95
N GLU A 94 18.67 2.08 -5.41
CA GLU A 94 18.51 3.25 -4.54
C GLU A 94 17.25 3.13 -3.68
N PHE A 95 16.11 2.77 -4.29
CA PHE A 95 14.84 2.54 -3.61
C PHE A 95 14.99 1.61 -2.39
N TYR A 96 15.70 0.49 -2.54
CA TYR A 96 15.83 -0.48 -1.46
C TYR A 96 16.67 0.07 -0.30
N ASN A 97 17.84 0.65 -0.62
CA ASN A 97 18.81 1.05 0.39
C ASN A 97 18.42 2.34 1.10
N ASP A 98 17.85 3.29 0.36
CA ASP A 98 17.68 4.66 0.83
C ASP A 98 16.24 4.94 1.29
N TRP A 99 15.27 4.17 0.80
CA TRP A 99 13.86 4.32 1.18
C TRP A 99 13.29 3.12 1.94
N LEU A 100 13.37 1.91 1.39
CA LEU A 100 12.67 0.75 1.96
C LEU A 100 13.26 0.28 3.31
N ILE A 101 14.58 0.07 3.36
CA ILE A 101 15.24 -0.51 4.54
C ILE A 101 15.29 0.41 5.77
N PRO A 102 15.55 1.72 5.64
CA PRO A 102 15.62 2.65 6.79
C PRO A 102 14.33 2.69 7.62
N GLN A 103 13.21 2.30 7.03
CA GLN A 103 11.91 2.19 7.68
C GLN A 103 11.81 0.90 8.50
N ASN A 104 12.70 0.64 9.47
CA ASN A 104 12.68 -0.55 10.34
C ASN A 104 12.68 -1.90 9.60
N ASN A 105 13.31 -1.98 8.43
CA ASN A 105 13.38 -3.20 7.61
C ASN A 105 12.00 -3.75 7.20
N LEU A 106 11.04 -2.86 6.89
CA LEU A 106 9.71 -3.15 6.35
C LEU A 106 9.75 -3.64 4.89
N ALA A 107 10.67 -4.56 4.60
CA ALA A 107 11.01 -4.96 3.24
C ALA A 107 10.01 -5.95 2.61
N ALA A 108 9.29 -6.72 3.42
CA ALA A 108 8.23 -7.59 2.92
C ALA A 108 6.90 -6.83 2.84
N ALA A 109 6.04 -7.22 1.89
CA ALA A 109 4.76 -6.57 1.71
C ALA A 109 3.69 -7.50 1.16
N ALA A 110 2.43 -7.17 1.44
CA ALA A 110 1.28 -7.62 0.69
C ALA A 110 0.56 -6.42 0.06
N GLY A 111 -0.11 -6.64 -1.07
CA GLY A 111 -0.90 -5.61 -1.71
C GLY A 111 -2.14 -6.15 -2.40
N LEU A 112 -3.13 -5.27 -2.55
CA LEU A 112 -4.37 -5.48 -3.31
C LEU A 112 -4.52 -4.34 -4.32
N LYS A 113 -4.64 -4.69 -5.60
CA LYS A 113 -5.03 -3.74 -6.66
C LYS A 113 -6.55 -3.69 -6.74
N MET A 114 -7.16 -2.54 -6.46
CA MET A 114 -8.63 -2.39 -6.41
C MET A 114 -9.23 -1.93 -7.74
N ALA A 115 -8.64 -0.89 -8.34
CA ALA A 115 -9.09 -0.32 -9.59
C ALA A 115 -7.90 -0.01 -10.52
N ALA A 116 -8.16 -0.09 -11.82
CA ALA A 116 -7.27 0.37 -12.87
C ALA A 116 -8.08 0.83 -14.08
N GLU A 117 -8.49 2.09 -14.08
CA GLU A 117 -9.24 2.73 -15.18
C GLU A 117 -8.55 4.05 -15.55
N ASP A 118 -8.66 4.46 -16.82
CA ASP A 118 -8.16 5.74 -17.34
C ASP A 118 -6.68 6.10 -17.06
N GLY A 119 -5.85 5.09 -16.77
CA GLY A 119 -4.44 5.27 -16.46
C GLY A 119 -4.14 5.50 -14.97
N GLU A 120 -5.16 5.44 -14.12
CA GLU A 120 -5.06 5.50 -12.66
C GLU A 120 -5.04 4.10 -12.05
N THR A 121 -4.41 3.95 -10.89
CA THR A 121 -4.48 2.71 -10.11
C THR A 121 -4.64 3.00 -8.63
N ILE A 122 -5.59 2.29 -8.03
CA ILE A 122 -5.88 2.38 -6.60
C ILE A 122 -5.42 1.08 -5.95
N ARG A 123 -4.56 1.19 -4.94
CA ARG A 123 -3.92 0.06 -4.27
C ARG A 123 -4.00 0.19 -2.76
N LEU A 124 -4.30 -0.94 -2.10
CA LEU A 124 -4.03 -1.13 -0.68
C LEU A 124 -2.68 -1.84 -0.57
N LEU A 125 -1.81 -1.32 0.28
CA LEU A 125 -0.45 -1.78 0.50
C LEU A 125 -0.26 -2.01 1.99
N MET A 126 0.46 -3.06 2.34
CA MET A 126 0.86 -3.33 3.70
C MET A 126 2.30 -3.84 3.71
N HIS A 127 3.21 -3.06 4.26
CA HIS A 127 4.60 -3.45 4.47
C HIS A 127 4.81 -3.91 5.91
N TYR A 128 5.67 -4.91 6.10
CA TYR A 128 6.01 -5.45 7.41
C TYR A 128 7.46 -5.96 7.44
N PRO A 129 8.04 -6.14 8.64
CA PRO A 129 9.40 -6.61 8.76
C PRO A 129 9.59 -7.96 8.06
N LEU A 130 10.66 -8.11 7.28
CA LEU A 130 10.94 -9.35 6.54
C LEU A 130 10.95 -10.59 7.46
N LYS A 131 11.46 -10.43 8.70
CA LYS A 131 11.47 -11.50 9.71
C LYS A 131 10.08 -12.02 10.10
N GLN A 132 9.02 -11.25 9.85
CA GLN A 132 7.63 -11.59 10.16
C GLN A 132 6.89 -12.19 8.95
N SER A 133 7.46 -12.13 7.74
CA SER A 133 6.80 -12.56 6.49
C SER A 133 6.22 -13.98 6.56
N PRO A 134 6.87 -15.00 7.17
CA PRO A 134 6.31 -16.35 7.19
C PRO A 134 4.91 -16.45 7.83
N ALA A 135 4.59 -15.56 8.77
CA ALA A 135 3.26 -15.49 9.38
C ALA A 135 2.40 -14.37 8.75
N TYR A 136 3.01 -13.23 8.43
CA TYR A 136 2.28 -12.04 7.98
C TYR A 136 1.82 -12.14 6.53
N ASP A 137 2.53 -12.86 5.66
CA ASP A 137 2.14 -13.08 4.26
C ASP A 137 0.72 -13.69 4.20
N ILE A 138 0.50 -14.77 4.94
CA ILE A 138 -0.77 -15.48 5.02
C ILE A 138 -1.86 -14.59 5.62
N ALA A 139 -1.56 -13.94 6.75
CA ALA A 139 -2.53 -13.11 7.46
C ALA A 139 -2.95 -11.87 6.65
N ALA A 140 -2.00 -11.21 5.99
CA ALA A 140 -2.25 -10.05 5.16
C ALA A 140 -3.08 -10.41 3.92
N VAL A 141 -2.78 -11.53 3.26
CA VAL A 141 -3.59 -12.02 2.13
C VAL A 141 -5.02 -12.29 2.58
N GLN A 142 -5.21 -13.04 3.67
CA GLN A 142 -6.56 -13.33 4.19
C GLN A 142 -7.33 -12.06 4.54
N LEU A 143 -6.67 -11.06 5.13
CA LEU A 143 -7.27 -9.78 5.45
C LEU A 143 -7.70 -9.03 4.18
N MET A 144 -6.79 -8.88 3.22
CA MET A 144 -7.06 -8.16 1.96
C MET A 144 -8.15 -8.84 1.12
N GLU A 145 -8.16 -10.17 1.07
CA GLU A 145 -9.19 -10.95 0.38
C GLU A 145 -10.58 -10.73 0.99
N ARG A 146 -10.68 -10.64 2.33
CA ARG A 146 -11.92 -10.32 3.05
C ARG A 146 -12.38 -8.87 2.79
N LEU A 147 -11.44 -7.93 2.75
CA LEU A 147 -11.72 -6.51 2.57
C LEU A 147 -12.01 -6.12 1.11
N ARG A 148 -11.55 -6.91 0.13
CA ARG A 148 -11.63 -6.58 -1.29
C ARG A 148 -13.04 -6.19 -1.74
N GLY A 149 -14.05 -6.94 -1.31
CA GLY A 149 -15.44 -6.65 -1.70
C GLY A 149 -15.98 -5.33 -1.13
N SER A 150 -15.66 -5.01 0.13
CA SER A 150 -16.11 -3.76 0.75
C SER A 150 -15.35 -2.55 0.23
N LEU A 151 -14.04 -2.68 0.04
CA LEU A 151 -13.20 -1.59 -0.49
C LEU A 151 -13.59 -1.25 -1.92
N ASN A 152 -13.80 -2.25 -2.79
CA ASN A 152 -14.24 -1.99 -4.16
C ASN A 152 -15.56 -1.22 -4.18
N ARG A 153 -16.55 -1.59 -3.35
CA ARG A 153 -17.82 -0.85 -3.29
C ARG A 153 -17.63 0.60 -2.83
N ALA A 154 -16.78 0.83 -1.84
CA ALA A 154 -16.53 2.17 -1.30
C ALA A 154 -15.85 3.13 -2.31
N MET A 155 -15.17 2.61 -3.33
CA MET A 155 -14.56 3.44 -4.38
C MET A 155 -15.57 4.00 -5.41
N PHE A 156 -16.77 3.42 -5.51
CA PHE A 156 -17.79 3.77 -6.50
C PHE A 156 -19.06 4.36 -5.87
N LEU A 157 -19.02 4.70 -4.57
CA LEU A 157 -20.07 5.44 -3.86
C LEU A 157 -19.77 6.94 -3.91
#